data_AF-A0A816TT63-F1
#
_entry.id   AF-A0A816TT63-F1
#
_cell.length_a   1.000
_cell.length_b   1.000
_cell.length_c   1.000
_cell.angle_alpha   90.00
_cell.angle_beta   90.00
_cell.angle_gamma   90.00
#
_symmetry.space_group_name_H-M   'P 1'
#
loop_
_entity.id
_entity.type
_entity.pdbx_description
1 polymer ?
#
loop_
_entity_poly.entity_id
_entity_poly.type
_entity_poly.pdbx_seq_one_letter_code
_entity_poly.pdbx_strand_id
1 'polypeptide(L)'
;MVYWLAFINSTSNYTIIKKVLTEGLMMIDRKISETLNVQQTLPTFPFQSSENAIYNTINNHSVTMSSSNFISSLKDLLEQRAMQYNVLFVPIRNGIFQEKQIYQFGNHYIYHDDNVIFCYETNQYVPISLMNLIKETIDL
;
A
#
# COMPACT_ATOMS: atom_id res chain seq x y z
N MET A 1 -4.93 -47.17 4.84
CA MET A 1 -5.75 -47.09 3.62
C MET A 1 -6.39 -45.70 3.59
N VAL A 2 -6.35 -45.08 2.42
CA VAL A 2 -6.39 -43.65 2.10
C VAL A 2 -7.72 -42.97 2.47
N TYR A 3 -7.65 -41.75 3.04
CA TYR A 3 -8.72 -40.76 2.88
C TYR A 3 -8.14 -39.52 2.18
N TRP A 4 -8.68 -39.25 0.99
CA TRP A 4 -8.53 -38.00 0.26
C TRP A 4 -9.83 -37.19 0.38
N LEU A 5 -9.70 -35.89 0.03
CA LEU A 5 -10.70 -34.86 -0.27
C LEU A 5 -11.04 -33.92 0.91
N ALA A 6 -10.97 -32.60 0.82
CA ALA A 6 -10.74 -31.69 -0.31
C ALA A 6 -10.29 -30.32 0.23
N PHE A 7 -9.38 -29.63 -0.46
CA PHE A 7 -9.14 -28.20 -0.24
C PHE A 7 -9.76 -27.41 -1.39
N ILE A 8 -10.61 -26.44 -1.04
CA ILE A 8 -11.55 -25.76 -1.92
C ILE A 8 -10.91 -24.48 -2.48
N ASN A 9 -11.02 -24.34 -3.81
CA ASN A 9 -10.94 -23.15 -4.68
C ASN A 9 -10.54 -21.78 -4.09
N SER A 10 -9.41 -21.25 -4.55
CA SER A 10 -9.10 -19.81 -4.50
C SER A 10 -8.51 -19.33 -5.83
N THR A 11 -9.27 -19.48 -6.91
CA THR A 11 -8.83 -19.08 -8.27
C THR A 11 -9.86 -18.25 -9.03
N SER A 12 -10.87 -17.70 -8.36
CA SER A 12 -11.96 -16.94 -9.01
C SER A 12 -11.79 -15.42 -8.90
N ASN A 13 -11.29 -14.89 -7.79
CA ASN A 13 -11.21 -13.44 -7.56
C ASN A 13 -10.18 -12.72 -8.45
N TYR A 14 -9.09 -13.39 -8.81
CA TYR A 14 -8.02 -12.77 -9.61
C TYR A 14 -8.48 -12.40 -11.04
N THR A 15 -9.27 -13.27 -11.67
CA THR A 15 -9.75 -13.07 -13.03
C THR A 15 -10.72 -11.90 -13.12
N ILE A 16 -11.57 -11.73 -12.11
CA ILE A 16 -12.54 -10.63 -12.02
C ILE A 16 -11.81 -9.30 -11.85
N ILE A 17 -10.86 -9.23 -10.91
CA ILE A 17 -10.10 -8.01 -10.63
C ILE A 17 -9.28 -7.59 -11.85
N LYS A 18 -8.65 -8.54 -12.54
CA LYS A 18 -7.93 -8.28 -13.79
C LYS A 18 -8.83 -7.69 -14.87
N LYS A 19 -10.00 -8.30 -15.08
CA LYS A 19 -10.93 -7.86 -16.13
C LYS A 19 -11.42 -6.44 -15.90
N VAL A 20 -11.87 -6.12 -14.67
CA VAL A 20 -12.38 -4.78 -14.33
C VAL A 20 -11.29 -3.72 -14.47
N LEU A 21 -10.05 -4.04 -14.07
CA LEU A 21 -8.93 -3.12 -14.20
C LEU A 21 -8.54 -2.90 -15.67
N THR A 22 -8.47 -3.96 -16.47
CA THR A 22 -8.21 -3.84 -17.91
C THR A 22 -9.30 -3.05 -18.63
N GLU A 23 -10.57 -3.29 -18.32
CA GLU A 23 -11.69 -2.52 -18.88
C GLU A 23 -11.61 -1.05 -18.48
N GLY A 24 -11.29 -0.75 -17.22
CA GLY A 24 -11.10 0.63 -16.74
C GLY A 24 -9.96 1.36 -17.48
N LEU A 25 -8.82 0.69 -17.70
CA LEU A 25 -7.69 1.26 -18.46
C LEU A 25 -8.08 1.58 -19.91
N MET A 26 -8.80 0.68 -20.58
CA MET A 26 -9.25 0.90 -21.96
C MET A 26 -10.27 2.04 -22.09
N MET A 27 -11.12 2.27 -21.08
CA MET A 27 -12.09 3.37 -21.08
C MET A 27 -11.42 4.75 -20.95
N ILE A 28 -10.28 4.83 -20.25
CA ILE A 28 -9.52 6.07 -20.05
C ILE A 28 -8.80 6.48 -21.33
N ASP A 29 -8.12 5.54 -22.01
CA ASP A 29 -7.43 5.80 -23.29
C ASP A 29 -8.39 6.32 -24.37
N ARG A 30 -9.62 5.79 -24.38
CA ARG A 30 -10.67 6.27 -25.29
C ARG A 30 -11.06 7.73 -25.01
N LYS A 31 -11.19 8.11 -23.74
CA LYS A 31 -11.60 9.47 -23.36
C LYS A 31 -10.50 10.51 -23.59
N ILE A 32 -9.23 10.12 -23.43
CA ILE A 32 -8.08 11.00 -23.74
C ILE A 32 -8.03 11.28 -25.25
N SER A 33 -8.31 10.28 -26.08
CA SER A 33 -8.31 10.41 -27.54
C SER A 33 -9.41 11.34 -28.07
N GLU A 34 -10.54 11.50 -27.37
CA GLU A 34 -11.62 12.43 -27.75
C GLU A 34 -11.30 13.91 -27.46
N THR A 35 -10.30 14.20 -26.62
CA THR A 35 -9.96 15.59 -26.22
C THR A 35 -9.01 16.32 -27.17
N LEU A 36 -8.54 15.68 -28.25
CA LEU A 36 -7.58 16.26 -29.19
C LEU A 36 -8.19 16.77 -30.52
N ASN A 37 -9.52 16.91 -30.63
CA ASN A 37 -10.12 17.39 -31.86
C ASN A 37 -11.39 18.23 -31.66
N VAL A 38 -11.25 19.50 -31.22
CA VAL A 38 -12.23 20.56 -31.51
C VAL A 38 -11.55 21.94 -31.59
N GLN A 39 -11.64 22.60 -32.75
CA GLN A 39 -11.24 23.99 -32.99
C GLN A 39 -12.47 24.93 -32.89
N GLN A 40 -12.35 26.01 -32.11
CA GLN A 40 -13.06 27.33 -32.14
C GLN A 40 -14.57 27.47 -31.76
N THR A 41 -14.86 28.26 -30.70
CA THR A 41 -15.56 29.60 -30.71
C THR A 41 -15.71 30.17 -29.28
N LEU A 42 -15.50 31.49 -29.09
CA LEU A 42 -15.54 32.25 -27.81
C LEU A 42 -16.95 32.85 -27.56
N PRO A 43 -17.43 33.07 -26.30
CA PRO A 43 -17.07 34.30 -25.59
C PRO A 43 -16.87 34.17 -24.05
N THR A 44 -16.26 35.24 -23.53
CA THR A 44 -15.66 35.53 -22.22
C THR A 44 -16.60 35.58 -20.99
N PHE A 45 -16.11 35.12 -19.84
CA PHE A 45 -16.46 35.64 -18.50
C PHE A 45 -15.15 36.00 -17.75
N PRO A 46 -15.09 37.15 -17.05
CA PRO A 46 -13.88 37.57 -16.35
C PRO A 46 -13.84 36.97 -14.94
N PHE A 47 -12.74 36.30 -14.57
CA PHE A 47 -12.31 36.34 -13.17
C PHE A 47 -10.80 36.30 -13.06
N GLN A 48 -10.33 37.14 -12.13
CA GLN A 48 -9.01 37.74 -12.06
C GLN A 48 -7.97 36.76 -11.53
N SER A 49 -6.84 36.67 -12.24
CA SER A 49 -5.63 35.97 -11.82
C SER A 49 -4.91 36.72 -10.71
N SER A 50 -4.54 36.02 -9.64
CA SER A 50 -3.31 36.33 -8.89
C SER A 50 -2.38 35.13 -8.96
N GLU A 51 -1.43 35.26 -9.89
CA GLU A 51 -0.03 34.80 -9.93
C GLU A 51 0.42 33.92 -8.73
N ASN A 52 0.99 32.73 -8.94
CA ASN A 52 2.29 32.55 -9.59
C ASN A 52 2.39 31.17 -10.27
N ALA A 53 2.50 31.19 -11.60
CA ALA A 53 3.08 30.10 -12.35
C ALA A 53 4.61 30.30 -12.36
N ILE A 54 5.36 29.38 -11.75
CA ILE A 54 6.73 29.12 -12.19
C ILE A 54 6.70 27.79 -12.94
N TYR A 55 6.93 27.92 -14.24
CA TYR A 55 7.07 26.84 -15.20
C TYR A 55 8.30 26.01 -14.89
N ASN A 56 8.15 24.69 -14.93
CA ASN A 56 9.20 23.79 -15.39
C ASN A 56 8.54 22.72 -16.28
N THR A 57 8.34 23.09 -17.54
CA THR A 57 8.23 22.13 -18.64
C THR A 57 9.63 21.59 -18.89
N ILE A 58 9.81 20.26 -18.83
CA ILE A 58 10.43 19.40 -19.85
C ILE A 58 10.62 18.01 -19.23
N ASN A 59 9.81 17.07 -19.75
CA ASN A 59 10.10 15.67 -20.04
C ASN A 59 10.91 14.88 -18.99
N ASN A 60 10.23 14.03 -18.22
CA ASN A 60 10.40 12.58 -18.28
C ASN A 60 9.36 11.88 -17.39
N HIS A 61 8.87 10.76 -17.92
CA HIS A 61 7.91 9.82 -17.34
C HIS A 61 8.03 9.69 -15.82
N SER A 62 7.16 10.37 -15.07
CA SER A 62 6.97 10.10 -13.64
C SER A 62 5.49 10.15 -13.37
N VAL A 63 4.95 8.97 -13.07
CA VAL A 63 3.67 8.83 -12.38
C VAL A 63 3.81 9.72 -11.15
N THR A 64 3.17 10.89 -11.18
CA THR A 64 2.90 11.63 -9.95
C THR A 64 1.92 10.75 -9.21
N MET A 65 2.46 9.81 -8.44
CA MET A 65 1.78 9.14 -7.35
C MET A 65 1.22 10.27 -6.52
N SER A 66 -0.05 10.61 -6.77
CA SER A 66 -0.81 11.44 -5.88
C SER A 66 -0.69 10.72 -4.55
N SER A 67 0.05 11.34 -3.64
CA SER A 67 0.02 11.08 -2.21
C SER A 67 -1.39 11.44 -1.75
N SER A 68 -2.36 10.66 -2.19
CA SER A 68 -3.63 10.55 -1.51
C SER A 68 -3.26 10.21 -0.09
N ASN A 69 -3.75 11.03 0.83
CA ASN A 69 -3.63 10.85 2.26
C ASN A 69 -4.33 9.54 2.65
N PHE A 70 -3.76 8.40 2.26
CA PHE A 70 -4.05 7.13 2.88
C PHE A 70 -3.61 7.31 4.32
N ILE A 71 -4.58 7.41 5.23
CA ILE A 71 -4.34 7.08 6.63
C ILE A 71 -4.05 5.58 6.61
N SER A 72 -2.83 5.22 6.23
CA SER A 72 -2.33 3.87 6.29
C SER A 72 -2.27 3.53 7.76
N SER A 73 -3.01 2.50 8.17
CA SER A 73 -2.88 1.97 9.52
C SER A 73 -1.42 1.57 9.72
N LEU A 74 -0.91 1.66 10.96
CA LEU A 74 0.45 1.21 11.25
C LEU A 74 0.67 -0.24 10.82
N LYS A 75 -0.38 -1.08 10.87
CA LYS A 75 -0.37 -2.43 10.29
C LYS A 75 -0.09 -2.42 8.78
N ASP A 76 -0.72 -1.54 8.01
CA ASP A 76 -0.53 -1.45 6.56
C ASP A 76 0.89 -1.01 6.23
N LEU A 77 1.45 -0.09 7.03
CA LEU A 77 2.83 0.35 6.91
C LEU A 77 3.81 -0.81 7.21
N LEU A 78 3.56 -1.58 8.27
CA LEU A 78 4.34 -2.79 8.60
C LEU A 78 4.31 -3.80 7.46
N GLU A 79 3.12 -4.06 6.90
CA GLU A 79 2.92 -5.01 5.81
C GLU A 79 3.62 -4.54 4.52
N GLN A 80 3.50 -3.27 4.16
CA GLN A 80 4.19 -2.68 3.02
C GLN A 80 5.71 -2.77 3.16
N ARG A 81 6.25 -2.48 4.35
CA ARG A 81 7.70 -2.58 4.60
C ARG A 81 8.17 -4.03 4.64
N ALA A 82 7.41 -4.93 5.27
CA ALA A 82 7.73 -6.36 5.26
C ALA A 82 7.83 -6.88 3.82
N MET A 83 6.85 -6.54 2.98
CA MET A 83 6.86 -6.91 1.55
C MET A 83 8.05 -6.29 0.80
N GLN A 84 8.38 -5.02 1.07
CA GLN A 84 9.50 -4.32 0.42
C GLN A 84 10.85 -4.98 0.69
N TYR A 85 11.07 -5.46 1.92
CA TYR A 85 12.32 -6.10 2.35
C TYR A 85 12.27 -7.63 2.30
N ASN A 86 11.21 -8.20 1.73
CA ASN A 86 10.96 -9.65 1.66
C ASN A 86 11.02 -10.33 3.05
N VAL A 87 10.48 -9.66 4.05
CA VAL A 87 10.38 -10.12 5.44
C VAL A 87 9.01 -10.77 5.67
N LEU A 88 8.99 -11.89 6.39
CA LEU A 88 7.75 -12.56 6.79
C LEU A 88 6.98 -11.68 7.78
N PHE A 89 5.71 -11.38 7.50
CA PHE A 89 4.80 -10.72 8.43
C PHE A 89 3.49 -11.49 8.55
N VAL A 90 3.29 -12.22 9.67
CA VAL A 90 2.11 -13.07 9.87
C VAL A 90 1.62 -13.04 11.33
N PRO A 91 0.31 -13.16 11.59
CA PRO A 91 -0.20 -13.30 12.95
C PRO A 91 0.17 -14.66 13.55
N ILE A 92 0.51 -14.68 14.83
CA ILE A 92 0.80 -15.93 15.56
C ILE A 92 -0.49 -16.55 16.07
N ARG A 93 -0.65 -17.86 15.80
CA ARG A 93 -1.77 -18.64 16.33
C ARG A 93 -1.72 -18.64 17.86
N ASN A 94 -2.82 -18.24 18.50
CA ASN A 94 -2.91 -18.05 19.96
C ASN A 94 -1.89 -17.04 20.53
N GLY A 95 -1.29 -16.21 19.69
CA GLY A 95 -0.39 -15.15 20.10
C GLY A 95 -1.19 -13.92 20.50
N ILE A 96 -1.65 -13.88 21.75
CA ILE A 96 -2.35 -12.72 22.31
C ILE A 96 -1.57 -12.26 23.55
N PHE A 97 -1.28 -10.96 23.61
CA PHE A 97 -0.66 -10.32 24.77
C PHE A 97 -1.40 -9.03 25.09
N GLN A 98 -1.88 -8.90 26.33
CA GLN A 98 -2.68 -7.74 26.76
C GLN A 98 -3.84 -7.43 25.79
N GLU A 99 -4.58 -8.46 25.37
CA GLU A 99 -5.70 -8.34 24.42
C GLU A 99 -5.30 -7.90 23.00
N LYS A 100 -4.00 -7.78 22.72
CA LYS A 100 -3.46 -7.43 21.41
C LYS A 100 -2.89 -8.65 20.70
N GLN A 101 -3.06 -8.69 19.39
CA GLN A 101 -2.53 -9.74 18.53
C GLN A 101 -1.00 -9.59 18.39
N ILE A 102 -0.28 -10.69 18.61
CA ILE A 102 1.14 -10.81 18.31
C ILE A 102 1.31 -11.23 16.84
N TYR A 103 2.24 -10.57 16.19
CA TYR A 103 2.70 -10.84 14.83
C TYR A 103 4.15 -11.29 14.87
N GLN A 104 4.50 -12.20 13.98
CA GLN A 104 5.88 -12.49 13.63
C GLN A 104 6.30 -11.53 12.53
N PHE A 105 7.39 -10.79 12.75
CA PHE A 105 8.06 -9.93 11.78
C PHE A 105 9.49 -10.43 11.59
N GLY A 106 9.71 -11.25 10.57
CA GLY A 106 10.96 -11.99 10.38
C GLY A 106 11.24 -12.90 11.58
N ASN A 107 12.31 -12.60 12.30
CA ASN A 107 12.71 -13.31 13.53
C ASN A 107 12.20 -12.65 14.82
N HIS A 108 11.49 -11.53 14.73
CA HIS A 108 11.02 -10.76 15.88
C HIS A 108 9.53 -11.02 16.15
N TYR A 109 9.17 -11.09 17.42
CA TYR A 109 7.79 -11.14 17.85
C TYR A 109 7.34 -9.76 18.26
N ILE A 110 6.33 -9.23 17.57
CA ILE A 110 5.89 -7.86 17.76
C ILE A 110 4.39 -7.79 18.03
N TYR A 111 3.95 -6.81 18.79
CA TYR A 111 2.58 -6.30 18.72
C TYR A 111 2.63 -4.79 18.48
N HIS A 112 1.49 -4.21 18.16
CA HIS A 112 1.38 -2.76 18.07
C HIS A 112 0.21 -2.25 18.89
N ASP A 113 0.38 -1.04 19.42
CA ASP A 113 -0.67 -0.28 20.06
C ASP A 113 -0.70 1.12 19.48
N ASP A 114 -1.85 1.53 18.94
CA ASP A 114 -2.01 2.74 18.13
C ASP A 114 -0.88 2.90 17.10
N ASN A 115 0.08 3.78 17.39
CA ASN A 115 1.22 4.13 16.53
C ASN A 115 2.59 3.68 17.08
N VAL A 116 2.62 2.78 18.07
CA VAL A 116 3.85 2.27 18.69
C VAL A 116 3.98 0.76 18.46
N ILE A 117 5.16 0.35 17.99
CA ILE A 117 5.51 -1.07 17.81
C ILE A 117 6.26 -1.52 19.07
N PHE A 118 5.89 -2.67 19.58
CA PHE A 118 6.58 -3.31 20.70
C PHE A 118 7.20 -4.62 20.24
N CYS A 119 8.51 -4.77 20.44
CA CYS A 119 9.28 -5.96 20.12
C CYS A 119 9.55 -6.77 21.39
N TYR A 120 9.46 -8.10 21.28
CA TYR A 120 9.83 -8.99 22.37
C TYR A 120 11.35 -9.18 22.42
N GLU A 121 11.98 -8.59 23.44
CA GLU A 121 13.41 -8.64 23.68
C GLU A 121 13.68 -8.91 25.16
N THR A 122 14.67 -9.75 25.47
CA THR A 122 15.13 -10.01 26.85
C THR A 122 13.96 -10.28 27.83
N ASN A 123 12.99 -11.10 27.41
CA ASN A 123 11.84 -11.50 28.20
C ASN A 123 10.82 -10.40 28.53
N GLN A 124 10.82 -9.30 27.78
CA GLN A 124 9.87 -8.19 27.92
C GLN A 124 9.58 -7.55 26.56
N TYR A 125 8.51 -6.75 26.49
CA TYR A 125 8.17 -6.00 25.29
C TYR A 125 8.68 -4.57 25.39
N VAL A 126 9.56 -4.18 24.48
CA VAL A 126 10.17 -2.85 24.43
C VAL A 126 9.68 -2.07 23.21
N PRO A 127 9.44 -0.75 23.33
CA PRO A 127 9.04 0.06 22.19
C PRO A 127 10.20 0.15 21.19
N ILE A 128 9.92 -0.13 19.92
CA ILE A 128 10.89 -0.07 18.83
C ILE A 128 10.34 0.78 17.68
N SER A 129 11.23 1.50 16.98
CA SER A 129 10.86 2.19 15.75
C SER A 129 10.77 1.18 14.59
N LEU A 130 9.90 1.44 13.62
CA LEU A 130 9.82 0.61 12.42
C LEU A 130 11.17 0.49 11.69
N MET A 131 11.93 1.58 11.62
CA MET A 131 13.25 1.59 10.97
C MET A 131 14.24 0.67 11.71
N ASN A 132 14.27 0.71 13.04
CA ASN A 132 15.15 -0.14 13.84
C ASN A 132 14.75 -1.60 13.72
N LEU A 133 13.45 -1.92 13.79
CA LEU A 133 12.94 -3.27 13.60
C LEU A 133 13.36 -3.86 12.25
N ILE A 134 13.27 -3.07 11.18
CA ILE A 134 13.69 -3.49 9.83
C ILE A 134 15.19 -3.71 9.80
N LYS A 135 15.98 -2.78 10.32
CA LYS A 135 17.43 -2.88 10.38
C LYS A 135 17.87 -4.17 11.08
N GLU A 136 17.34 -4.43 12.27
CA GLU A 136 17.64 -5.64 13.05
C GLU A 136 17.19 -6.93 12.36
N THR A 137 16.16 -6.86 11.51
CA THR A 137 15.70 -8.04 10.76
C THR A 137 16.57 -8.36 9.54
N ILE A 138 17.16 -7.35 8.90
CA ILE A 138 17.97 -7.51 7.67
C ILE A 138 19.45 -7.71 7.98
N ASP A 139 19.96 -7.13 9.07
CA ASP A 139 21.36 -7.25 9.48
C ASP A 139 21.70 -8.63 10.12
N LEU A 140 20.74 -9.56 10.18
CA LEU A 140 20.88 -10.95 10.65
C LEU A 140 21.17 -11.92 9.50
#